data_AF-A0A1L9TQ73-F1
#
_entry.id   AF-A0A1L9TQ73-F1
#
_cell.length_a   1.000
_cell.length_b   1.000
_cell.length_c   1.000
_cell.angle_alpha   90.00
_cell.angle_beta   90.00
_cell.angle_gamma   90.00
#
_symmetry.space_group_name_H-M   'P 1'
#
loop_
_entity.id
_entity.type
_entity.pdbx_description
1 polymer ?
#
loop_
_entity_poly.entity_id
_entity_poly.type
_entity_poly.pdbx_seq_one_letter_code
_entity_poly.pdbx_strand_id
1 'polypeptide(L)'
;MTADCLSSPSPFMSSAIPPPRPVSVNALARTTSVSNSGSCTKSNRSTSAEIPAHEESFVPVGPDPPGWAQSPVDTEMEDVQSAETPSPCQSKIQFEHLPVEIHETILDYLFGERSSTFTSACGKSPARGWNKSLRHPRRKALSNLALILPVWRVLVQDRIYRHIKLKGTTDELEESARWFCAHPHLALYVRHVEIWIPVWGQRAVKYPSRQLPRRPNDQNGALTNAAAIQATMAWDESVSNPATDYKYHYASHNATLEEMFVHVQNVFPGARILTLEGGHCKKPPMVRHFRNDPAGRTCRQLPVLPDIQTFVMRGAWNIMRDHQHWLTLSEALPRVREWQCAYAKSKIEGYETIAGILRRLPPTLVHINISLEGFYNKDSSQSRWLGDGANPSHLCHLLGEVAPRLESLTFTGKVCSCLFESTRTFVSNWPSKSKLRSLDLVVKTCCRDRKLHPSLPFLDEFSGITNLNFIRAFEKLVISAIAGLQIHQELDYMRIRFIDLDSACPPLNPYFQLVGTNCTGLWNEPILEALHSARPNAQFVKLSDGIAPQYHNHQVVGALYPRTRPLSIHASTYRIIADVPKP
;
A
#
# COMPACT_ATOMS: atom_id res chain seq x y z
N MET A 1 43.30 -39.88 -28.23
CA MET A 1 43.97 -40.45 -27.04
C MET A 1 44.56 -39.27 -26.29
N THR A 2 44.20 -38.84 -25.09
CA THR A 2 43.31 -39.27 -23.97
C THR A 2 43.13 -37.96 -23.17
N ALA A 3 41.92 -37.41 -23.03
CA ALA A 3 41.05 -37.53 -21.86
C ALA A 3 41.76 -37.33 -20.51
N ASP A 4 41.47 -36.20 -19.84
CA ASP A 4 41.26 -36.19 -18.40
C ASP A 4 40.32 -35.03 -18.00
N CYS A 5 39.17 -35.43 -17.47
CA CYS A 5 38.11 -34.61 -16.90
C CYS A 5 38.41 -34.38 -15.42
N LEU A 6 38.36 -33.12 -14.95
CA LEU A 6 38.15 -32.84 -13.53
C LEU A 6 37.05 -31.78 -13.36
N SER A 7 36.02 -32.25 -12.67
CA SER A 7 34.75 -31.64 -12.30
C SER A 7 34.88 -30.40 -11.41
N SER A 8 34.14 -29.34 -11.77
CA SER A 8 33.95 -28.13 -10.96
C SER A 8 33.11 -28.39 -9.70
N PRO A 9 33.46 -27.78 -8.54
CA PRO A 9 32.58 -27.80 -7.39
C PRO A 9 31.48 -26.73 -7.53
N SER A 10 30.23 -27.18 -7.41
CA SER A 10 29.03 -26.36 -7.23
C SER A 10 29.15 -25.43 -6.02
N PRO A 11 28.72 -24.15 -6.10
CA PRO A 11 28.67 -23.31 -4.91
C PRO A 11 27.47 -23.70 -4.05
N PHE A 12 27.76 -24.25 -2.88
CA PHE A 12 26.81 -24.45 -1.80
C PHE A 12 26.12 -23.12 -1.44
N MET A 13 24.79 -23.08 -1.56
CA MET A 13 23.97 -22.07 -0.90
C MET A 13 24.03 -22.32 0.62
N SER A 14 24.94 -21.63 1.29
CA SER A 14 24.96 -21.50 2.73
C SER A 14 23.76 -20.66 3.19
N SER A 15 22.88 -21.33 3.92
CA SER A 15 21.75 -20.76 4.67
C SER A 15 22.23 -19.65 5.60
N ALA A 16 22.09 -18.40 5.16
CA ALA A 16 22.17 -17.25 6.05
C ALA A 16 20.80 -17.06 6.72
N ILE A 17 20.76 -17.28 8.04
CA ILE A 17 19.68 -16.85 8.92
C ILE A 17 19.36 -15.37 8.59
N PRO A 18 18.10 -15.02 8.26
CA PRO A 18 17.78 -13.65 7.92
C PRO A 18 18.05 -12.75 9.13
N PRO A 19 18.72 -11.59 8.96
CA PRO A 19 18.85 -10.64 10.05
C PRO A 19 17.45 -10.19 10.53
N PRO A 20 17.28 -9.89 11.82
CA PRO A 20 16.00 -9.43 12.35
C PRO A 20 15.59 -8.14 11.63
N ARG A 21 14.38 -8.13 11.08
CA ARG A 21 13.84 -6.97 10.37
C ARG A 21 13.64 -5.80 11.34
N PRO A 22 14.05 -4.56 10.97
CA PRO A 22 13.44 -3.37 11.54
C PRO A 22 11.97 -3.32 11.14
N VAL A 23 11.09 -3.04 12.11
CA VAL A 23 9.64 -2.94 11.92
C VAL A 23 9.34 -1.87 10.86
N SER A 24 8.65 -2.27 9.79
CA SER A 24 8.03 -1.31 8.86
C SER A 24 6.87 -0.66 9.58
N VAL A 25 7.01 0.63 9.90
CA VAL A 25 6.02 1.42 10.66
C VAL A 25 4.73 1.72 9.87
N ASN A 26 4.59 1.21 8.65
CA ASN A 26 3.38 1.34 7.82
C ASN A 26 2.54 0.05 7.75
N ALA A 27 2.86 -0.98 8.55
CA ALA A 27 1.97 -2.13 8.70
C ALA A 27 0.80 -1.78 9.63
N LEU A 28 -0.37 -1.45 9.05
CA LEU A 28 -1.60 -1.30 9.83
C LEU A 28 -1.91 -2.57 10.62
N ALA A 29 -2.26 -2.38 11.89
CA ALA A 29 -2.70 -3.41 12.82
C ALA A 29 -3.85 -4.28 12.25
N ARG A 30 -3.78 -5.58 12.54
CA ARG A 30 -4.83 -6.57 12.28
C ARG A 30 -6.10 -6.19 13.05
N THR A 31 -7.19 -5.94 12.34
CA THR A 31 -8.54 -6.09 12.89
C THR A 31 -8.99 -7.51 12.63
N THR A 32 -9.09 -8.31 13.69
CA THR A 32 -9.73 -9.62 13.73
C THR A 32 -11.22 -9.47 13.40
N SER A 33 -11.67 -10.03 12.29
CA SER A 33 -13.08 -10.31 12.05
C SER A 33 -13.43 -11.59 12.80
N VAL A 34 -14.15 -11.46 13.92
CA VAL A 34 -14.75 -12.59 14.63
C VAL A 34 -16.21 -12.66 14.19
N SER A 35 -16.55 -13.71 13.44
CA SER A 35 -17.91 -14.22 13.28
C SER A 35 -18.32 -14.94 14.56
N ASN A 36 -19.55 -14.72 15.02
CA ASN A 36 -20.08 -15.30 16.26
C ASN A 36 -20.19 -16.83 16.22
N SER A 37 -19.62 -17.42 17.28
CA SER A 37 -20.01 -18.63 18.05
C SER A 37 -20.74 -19.79 17.37
N GLY A 38 -20.01 -20.90 17.20
CA GLY A 38 -20.45 -22.24 17.58
C GLY A 38 -19.32 -22.86 18.41
N SER A 39 -19.60 -23.32 19.63
CA SER A 39 -18.63 -23.83 20.60
C SER A 39 -17.96 -25.12 20.13
N CYS A 40 -16.63 -25.22 20.22
CA CYS A 40 -15.99 -26.50 20.57
C CYS A 40 -14.58 -26.29 21.13
N THR A 41 -14.26 -27.13 22.10
CA THR A 41 -13.14 -27.13 23.03
C THR A 41 -11.78 -27.38 22.38
N LYS A 42 -10.73 -26.82 22.99
CA LYS A 42 -9.33 -27.07 22.65
C LYS A 42 -8.99 -28.54 22.87
N SER A 43 -8.38 -29.20 21.88
CA SER A 43 -7.52 -30.35 22.11
C SER A 43 -6.26 -30.26 21.23
N ASN A 44 -5.13 -30.55 21.86
CA ASN A 44 -3.82 -30.66 21.24
C ASN A 44 -3.70 -31.99 20.47
N ARG A 45 -2.84 -31.96 19.45
CA ARG A 45 -2.00 -33.07 18.94
C ARG A 45 -2.47 -33.88 17.71
N SER A 46 -1.48 -34.06 16.84
CA SER A 46 -1.21 -35.15 15.89
C SER A 46 -2.16 -35.39 14.72
N THR A 47 -1.62 -35.15 13.53
CA THR A 47 -2.08 -35.67 12.24
C THR A 47 -1.51 -37.07 12.00
N SER A 48 -2.38 -38.08 12.00
CA SER A 48 -2.25 -39.27 11.16
C SER A 48 -3.65 -39.62 10.64
N ALA A 49 -3.69 -39.99 9.36
CA ALA A 49 -4.88 -40.22 8.57
C ALA A 49 -5.67 -41.45 9.03
N GLU A 50 -6.99 -41.44 8.82
CA GLU A 50 -7.77 -42.61 8.38
C GLU A 50 -9.17 -42.18 7.92
N ILE A 51 -9.65 -42.86 6.89
CA ILE A 51 -10.87 -42.60 6.09
C ILE A 51 -12.07 -43.26 6.80
N PRO A 52 -13.24 -42.63 6.96
CA PRO A 52 -14.41 -43.32 7.49
C PRO A 52 -15.19 -44.03 6.36
N ALA A 53 -15.26 -45.35 6.46
CA ALA A 53 -16.27 -46.17 5.81
C ALA A 53 -17.58 -46.14 6.64
N HIS A 54 -18.71 -46.08 5.94
CA HIS A 54 -20.04 -46.19 6.52
C HIS A 54 -20.31 -47.63 6.98
N GLU A 55 -20.59 -47.84 8.27
CA GLU A 55 -21.22 -49.05 8.80
C GLU A 55 -22.74 -48.84 8.88
N GLU A 56 -23.50 -49.63 8.13
CA GLU A 56 -24.90 -49.93 8.43
C GLU A 56 -24.96 -51.29 9.14
N SER A 57 -25.62 -51.28 10.30
CA SER A 57 -25.74 -52.38 11.24
C SER A 57 -26.99 -53.21 10.93
N PHE A 58 -26.85 -54.53 10.76
CA PHE A 58 -27.94 -55.50 10.96
C PHE A 58 -27.40 -56.86 11.43
N VAL A 59 -27.84 -57.30 12.63
CA VAL A 59 -27.91 -58.69 13.13
C VAL A 59 -29.01 -58.67 14.23
N PRO A 60 -29.65 -59.77 14.74
CA PRO A 60 -29.49 -61.22 14.49
C PRO A 60 -30.81 -62.01 14.27
N VAL A 61 -30.76 -63.20 13.65
CA VAL A 61 -31.45 -64.43 14.14
C VAL A 61 -30.70 -65.68 13.59
N GLY A 62 -30.26 -66.60 14.47
CA GLY A 62 -29.57 -67.87 14.13
C GLY A 62 -30.53 -69.05 13.83
N PRO A 63 -30.17 -70.33 14.06
CA PRO A 63 -28.87 -70.96 14.33
C PRO A 63 -28.48 -72.09 13.32
N ASP A 64 -27.19 -72.48 13.33
CA ASP A 64 -26.53 -73.61 12.62
C ASP A 64 -26.90 -75.01 13.19
N PRO A 65 -26.31 -76.17 12.73
CA PRO A 65 -26.11 -76.81 11.39
C PRO A 65 -26.51 -78.34 11.51
N PRO A 66 -25.91 -79.41 10.88
CA PRO A 66 -24.94 -79.55 9.78
C PRO A 66 -25.22 -80.68 8.73
N GLY A 67 -24.47 -80.67 7.62
CA GLY A 67 -23.83 -81.91 7.14
C GLY A 67 -23.89 -82.26 5.64
N TRP A 68 -22.69 -82.52 5.10
CA TRP A 68 -22.34 -83.46 4.00
C TRP A 68 -22.39 -82.85 2.58
N ALA A 69 -21.25 -82.56 1.97
CA ALA A 69 -20.32 -83.45 1.26
C ALA A 69 -20.69 -83.66 -0.23
N GLN A 70 -19.68 -83.42 -1.07
CA GLN A 70 -19.47 -83.97 -2.42
C GLN A 70 -20.20 -83.34 -3.63
N SER A 71 -19.38 -82.65 -4.45
CA SER A 71 -19.34 -82.66 -5.94
C SER A 71 -19.76 -84.03 -6.51
N PRO A 72 -20.33 -84.22 -7.74
CA PRO A 72 -19.70 -83.80 -9.01
C PRO A 72 -20.66 -83.55 -10.22
N VAL A 73 -20.30 -82.69 -11.19
CA VAL A 73 -19.78 -83.02 -12.55
C VAL A 73 -20.86 -83.14 -13.66
N ASP A 74 -20.44 -82.69 -14.85
CA ASP A 74 -21.00 -82.81 -16.20
C ASP A 74 -22.26 -81.99 -16.55
N THR A 75 -22.26 -81.15 -17.58
CA THR A 75 -22.08 -81.58 -18.97
C THR A 75 -21.63 -80.41 -19.85
N GLU A 76 -20.56 -80.63 -20.61
CA GLU A 76 -20.08 -79.79 -21.71
C GLU A 76 -21.01 -79.90 -22.94
N MET A 77 -21.19 -78.80 -23.69
CA MET A 77 -21.12 -78.79 -25.17
C MET A 77 -21.22 -77.35 -25.73
N GLU A 78 -20.07 -76.92 -26.26
CA GLU A 78 -19.82 -76.22 -27.53
C GLU A 78 -20.62 -74.96 -27.96
N ASP A 79 -19.86 -73.85 -27.93
CA ASP A 79 -19.58 -72.89 -29.02
C ASP A 79 -20.74 -72.21 -29.77
N VAL A 80 -21.11 -71.01 -29.33
CA VAL A 80 -21.70 -69.97 -30.18
C VAL A 80 -21.16 -68.58 -29.79
N GLN A 81 -20.27 -68.06 -30.65
CA GLN A 81 -20.07 -66.63 -30.96
C GLN A 81 -20.00 -65.65 -29.78
N SER A 82 -18.78 -65.41 -29.28
CA SER A 82 -18.48 -64.19 -28.54
C SER A 82 -18.52 -62.99 -29.48
N ALA A 83 -19.69 -62.34 -29.55
CA ALA A 83 -19.85 -61.03 -30.14
C ALA A 83 -18.89 -60.05 -29.46
N GLU A 84 -18.09 -59.35 -30.27
CA GLU A 84 -17.32 -58.19 -29.86
C GLU A 84 -18.28 -57.13 -29.28
N THR A 85 -18.30 -57.01 -27.96
CA THR A 85 -18.89 -55.86 -27.29
C THR A 85 -17.97 -54.66 -27.55
N PRO A 86 -18.42 -53.59 -28.23
CA PRO A 86 -17.63 -52.38 -28.34
C PRO A 86 -17.51 -51.76 -26.95
N SER A 87 -16.29 -51.81 -26.41
CA SER A 87 -15.89 -51.13 -25.18
C SER A 87 -16.38 -49.68 -25.23
N PRO A 88 -17.17 -49.20 -24.25
CA PRO A 88 -17.50 -47.79 -24.20
C PRO A 88 -16.19 -47.03 -23.98
N CYS A 89 -15.80 -46.23 -24.98
CA CYS A 89 -14.76 -45.21 -24.87
C CYS A 89 -15.17 -44.26 -23.75
N GLN A 90 -14.84 -44.60 -22.50
CA GLN A 90 -14.85 -43.66 -21.40
C GLN A 90 -13.78 -42.64 -21.72
N SER A 91 -14.18 -41.50 -22.28
CA SER A 91 -13.36 -40.30 -22.34
C SER A 91 -13.08 -39.88 -20.91
N LYS A 92 -12.06 -40.46 -20.29
CA LYS A 92 -11.57 -40.05 -18.98
C LYS A 92 -11.07 -38.63 -19.15
N ILE A 93 -11.83 -37.66 -18.63
CA ILE A 93 -11.39 -36.27 -18.56
C ILE A 93 -10.10 -36.26 -17.74
N GLN A 94 -8.98 -35.99 -18.40
CA GLN A 94 -7.70 -35.91 -17.73
C GLN A 94 -7.53 -34.50 -17.15
N PHE A 95 -6.88 -34.43 -15.99
CA PHE A 95 -6.66 -33.17 -15.27
C PHE A 95 -5.98 -32.10 -16.14
N GLU A 96 -5.09 -32.49 -17.04
CA GLU A 96 -4.38 -31.58 -17.96
C GLU A 96 -5.24 -30.94 -19.05
N HIS A 97 -6.42 -31.52 -19.32
CA HIS A 97 -7.36 -31.03 -20.32
C HIS A 97 -8.48 -30.17 -19.70
N LEU A 98 -8.39 -29.87 -18.39
CA LEU A 98 -9.35 -28.97 -17.77
C LEU A 98 -9.18 -27.54 -18.32
N PRO A 99 -10.28 -26.77 -18.43
CA PRO A 99 -10.22 -25.36 -18.79
C PRO A 99 -9.28 -24.57 -17.87
N VAL A 100 -8.62 -23.55 -18.44
CA VAL A 100 -7.62 -22.74 -17.74
C VAL A 100 -8.21 -22.06 -16.49
N GLU A 101 -9.50 -21.73 -16.51
CA GLU A 101 -10.25 -21.11 -15.42
C GLU A 101 -10.29 -22.02 -14.18
N ILE A 102 -10.41 -23.34 -14.38
CA ILE A 102 -10.41 -24.31 -13.27
C ILE A 102 -9.00 -24.39 -12.67
N HIS A 103 -7.98 -24.43 -13.51
CA HIS A 103 -6.59 -24.39 -13.06
C HIS A 103 -6.28 -23.10 -12.27
N GLU A 104 -6.76 -21.95 -12.74
CA GLU A 104 -6.63 -20.69 -12.03
C GLU A 104 -7.34 -20.70 -10.67
N THR A 105 -8.54 -21.28 -10.60
CA THR A 105 -9.31 -21.41 -9.36
C THR A 105 -8.59 -22.27 -8.33
N ILE A 106 -8.01 -23.40 -8.75
CA ILE A 106 -7.19 -24.26 -7.88
C ILE A 106 -5.97 -23.48 -7.37
N LEU A 107 -5.28 -22.78 -8.26
CA LEU A 107 -4.13 -21.97 -7.88
C LEU A 107 -4.54 -20.81 -6.96
N ASP A 108 -5.71 -20.19 -7.13
CA ASP A 108 -6.23 -19.16 -6.22
C ASP A 108 -6.52 -19.71 -4.83
N TYR A 109 -7.03 -20.94 -4.73
CA TYR A 109 -7.16 -21.61 -3.44
C TYR A 109 -5.80 -21.85 -2.76
N LEU A 110 -4.77 -22.20 -3.53
CA LEU A 110 -3.42 -22.50 -3.01
C LEU A 110 -2.58 -21.24 -2.70
N PHE A 111 -2.69 -20.21 -3.52
CA PHE A 111 -1.92 -18.96 -3.41
C PHE A 111 -2.66 -17.84 -2.65
N GLY A 112 -3.99 -17.95 -2.52
CA GLY A 112 -4.90 -16.86 -2.15
C GLY A 112 -5.43 -16.12 -3.38
N GLU A 113 -6.66 -15.60 -3.30
CA GLU A 113 -7.36 -14.90 -4.39
C GLU A 113 -6.51 -13.75 -5.00
N ARG A 114 -6.51 -13.68 -6.33
CA ARG A 114 -5.93 -12.54 -7.08
C ARG A 114 -6.72 -11.27 -6.78
N SER A 115 -6.05 -10.26 -6.23
CA SER A 115 -6.61 -8.90 -6.23
C SER A 115 -6.52 -8.33 -7.66
N SER A 116 -7.66 -7.99 -8.28
CA SER A 116 -7.70 -7.40 -9.62
C SER A 116 -6.87 -6.10 -9.65
N THR A 117 -6.16 -5.88 -10.76
CA THR A 117 -5.24 -4.73 -10.93
C THR A 117 -5.97 -3.45 -11.34
N PHE A 118 -7.20 -3.59 -11.80
CA PHE A 118 -8.13 -2.51 -12.13
C PHE A 118 -9.48 -2.83 -11.50
N THR A 119 -10.22 -1.78 -11.13
CA THR A 119 -11.56 -1.80 -10.51
C THR A 119 -11.64 -2.29 -9.06
N SER A 120 -11.40 -1.37 -8.12
CA SER A 120 -12.16 -1.38 -6.87
C SER A 120 -13.26 -0.31 -7.00
N ALA A 121 -14.44 -0.70 -7.48
CA ALA A 121 -15.69 0.05 -7.31
C ALA A 121 -16.12 0.14 -5.82
N CYS A 122 -15.29 -0.35 -4.90
CA CYS A 122 -15.57 -0.40 -3.46
C CYS A 122 -14.36 0.13 -2.68
N GLY A 123 -13.93 1.37 -2.93
CA GLY A 123 -13.16 2.20 -1.98
C GLY A 123 -11.85 1.65 -1.37
N LYS A 124 -11.39 0.48 -1.80
CA LYS A 124 -10.16 -0.16 -1.33
C LYS A 124 -9.08 0.31 -2.28
N SER A 125 -8.21 1.20 -1.79
CA SER A 125 -6.99 1.58 -2.51
C SER A 125 -6.33 0.30 -3.07
N PRO A 126 -6.07 0.21 -4.40
CA PRO A 126 -5.51 -0.99 -5.03
C PRO A 126 -4.17 -1.39 -4.39
N ALA A 127 -3.41 -0.42 -3.88
CA ALA A 127 -2.16 -0.62 -3.15
C ALA A 127 -2.31 -1.46 -1.86
N ARG A 128 -3.50 -1.50 -1.25
CA ARG A 128 -3.76 -2.32 -0.04
C ARG A 128 -3.97 -3.80 -0.38
N GLY A 129 -4.40 -4.13 -1.61
CA GLY A 129 -4.53 -5.51 -2.11
C GLY A 129 -3.19 -6.14 -2.50
N TRP A 130 -2.27 -5.35 -3.07
CA TRP A 130 -0.97 -5.84 -3.56
C TRP A 130 -0.08 -6.42 -2.47
N ASN A 131 -0.18 -5.88 -1.25
CA ASN A 131 0.59 -6.36 -0.09
C ASN A 131 0.08 -7.68 0.49
N LYS A 132 -1.18 -8.06 0.24
CA LYS A 132 -1.79 -9.28 0.77
C LYS A 132 -1.60 -10.49 -0.14
N SER A 133 -1.61 -10.30 -1.46
CA SER A 133 -1.52 -11.39 -2.44
C SER A 133 -0.10 -11.99 -2.59
N LEU A 134 0.95 -11.33 -2.12
CA LEU A 134 2.34 -11.64 -2.55
C LEU A 134 3.36 -11.90 -1.43
N ARG A 135 2.91 -12.07 -0.19
CA ARG A 135 3.80 -12.27 0.98
C ARG A 135 3.63 -13.66 1.61
N HIS A 136 3.68 -14.72 0.81
CA HIS A 136 3.87 -16.06 1.33
C HIS A 136 5.37 -16.39 1.51
N PRO A 137 5.81 -16.82 2.70
CA PRO A 137 7.15 -17.38 2.94
C PRO A 137 7.46 -18.67 2.14
N ARG A 138 6.49 -19.16 1.34
CA ARG A 138 6.53 -20.44 0.62
C ARG A 138 6.91 -20.31 -0.85
N ARG A 139 7.55 -19.22 -1.29
CA ARG A 139 7.87 -18.98 -2.73
C ARG A 139 8.53 -20.19 -3.40
N LYS A 140 9.43 -20.90 -2.70
CA LYS A 140 10.10 -22.12 -3.22
C LYS A 140 9.15 -23.33 -3.35
N ALA A 141 8.26 -23.54 -2.37
CA ALA A 141 7.28 -24.65 -2.45
C ALA A 141 6.20 -24.36 -3.51
N LEU A 142 5.82 -23.09 -3.64
CA LEU A 142 4.84 -22.63 -4.62
C LEU A 142 5.41 -22.59 -6.05
N SER A 143 6.71 -22.33 -6.23
CA SER A 143 7.35 -22.40 -7.53
C SER A 143 7.42 -23.84 -8.08
N ASN A 144 7.48 -24.86 -7.21
CA ASN A 144 7.47 -26.25 -7.65
C ASN A 144 6.15 -26.64 -8.33
N LEU A 145 5.05 -25.92 -8.08
CA LEU A 145 3.77 -26.16 -8.78
C LEU A 145 3.90 -25.91 -10.29
N ALA A 146 4.85 -25.06 -10.72
CA ALA A 146 5.18 -24.84 -12.13
C ALA A 146 5.77 -26.08 -12.82
N LEU A 147 6.16 -27.11 -12.05
CA LEU A 147 6.71 -28.37 -12.57
C LEU A 147 5.63 -29.44 -12.78
N ILE A 148 4.41 -29.23 -12.29
CA ILE A 148 3.33 -30.23 -12.33
C ILE A 148 2.78 -30.37 -13.75
N LEU A 149 2.43 -29.26 -14.40
CA LEU A 149 1.88 -29.24 -15.76
C LEU A 149 2.37 -28.01 -16.56
N PRO A 150 2.43 -28.08 -17.90
CA PRO A 150 2.77 -26.93 -18.75
C PRO A 150 1.88 -25.71 -18.53
N VAL A 151 0.56 -25.91 -18.40
CA VAL A 151 -0.39 -24.83 -18.12
C VAL A 151 -0.11 -24.18 -16.76
N TRP A 152 0.20 -24.99 -15.74
CA TRP A 152 0.57 -24.47 -14.42
C TRP A 152 1.89 -23.72 -14.44
N ARG A 153 2.85 -24.09 -15.30
CA ARG A 153 4.10 -23.34 -15.46
C ARG A 153 3.83 -21.89 -15.80
N VAL A 154 3.01 -21.64 -16.81
CA VAL A 154 2.66 -20.28 -17.26
C VAL A 154 1.90 -19.53 -16.16
N LEU A 155 0.87 -20.15 -15.58
CA LEU A 155 0.03 -19.50 -14.55
C LEU A 155 0.81 -19.19 -13.26
N VAL A 156 1.69 -20.09 -12.83
CA VAL A 156 2.51 -19.91 -11.63
C VAL A 156 3.61 -18.89 -11.89
N GLN A 157 4.29 -18.93 -13.04
CA GLN A 157 5.29 -17.93 -13.41
C GLN A 157 4.68 -16.53 -13.53
N ASP A 158 3.51 -16.39 -14.15
CA ASP A 158 2.77 -15.13 -14.20
C ASP A 158 2.59 -14.57 -12.79
N ARG A 159 2.11 -15.38 -11.83
CA ARG A 159 1.90 -14.93 -10.43
C ARG A 159 3.18 -14.55 -9.72
N ILE A 160 4.24 -15.35 -9.86
CA ILE A 160 5.50 -15.14 -9.12
C ILE A 160 6.27 -13.94 -9.68
N TYR A 161 6.35 -13.80 -11.00
CA TYR A 161 7.12 -12.75 -11.68
C TYR A 161 6.31 -11.48 -11.97
N ARG A 162 4.98 -11.48 -11.77
CA ARG A 162 4.15 -10.26 -11.96
C ARG A 162 4.70 -9.03 -11.27
N HIS A 163 5.25 -9.21 -10.08
CA HIS A 163 5.80 -8.16 -9.24
C HIS A 163 7.21 -8.52 -8.76
N ILE A 164 8.17 -7.70 -9.16
CA ILE A 164 9.57 -7.82 -8.73
C ILE A 164 9.88 -6.66 -7.80
N LYS A 165 10.54 -6.99 -6.68
CA LYS A 165 11.12 -6.01 -5.77
C LYS A 165 12.64 -6.06 -5.87
N LEU A 166 13.24 -4.93 -6.23
CA LEU A 166 14.68 -4.75 -6.35
C LEU A 166 15.18 -3.80 -5.28
N LYS A 167 16.44 -4.00 -4.88
CA LYS A 167 17.20 -3.01 -4.13
C LYS A 167 17.79 -2.00 -5.11
N GLY A 168 17.62 -0.71 -4.86
CA GLY A 168 18.08 0.39 -5.71
C GLY A 168 19.58 0.67 -5.60
N THR A 169 20.41 -0.37 -5.68
CA THR A 169 21.88 -0.28 -5.71
C THR A 169 22.40 -0.75 -7.06
N THR A 170 23.52 -0.20 -7.52
CA THR A 170 24.11 -0.54 -8.84
C THR A 170 24.28 -2.05 -9.03
N ASP A 171 24.80 -2.74 -8.00
CA ASP A 171 25.11 -4.17 -8.06
C ASP A 171 23.87 -5.04 -8.20
N GLU A 172 22.76 -4.63 -7.57
CA GLU A 172 21.49 -5.37 -7.62
C GLU A 172 20.78 -5.16 -8.96
N LEU A 173 20.87 -3.95 -9.53
CA LEU A 173 20.37 -3.71 -10.88
C LEU A 173 21.15 -4.55 -11.89
N GLU A 174 22.48 -4.64 -11.76
CA GLU A 174 23.31 -5.48 -12.62
C GLU A 174 23.01 -6.98 -12.44
N GLU A 175 22.84 -7.45 -11.21
CA GLU A 175 22.43 -8.84 -10.94
C GLU A 175 21.06 -9.15 -11.53
N SER A 176 20.09 -8.25 -11.37
CA SER A 176 18.78 -8.36 -11.98
C SER A 176 18.89 -8.43 -13.50
N ALA A 177 19.71 -7.59 -14.13
CA ALA A 177 19.91 -7.59 -15.57
C ALA A 177 20.48 -8.94 -16.03
N ARG A 178 21.55 -9.42 -15.38
CA ARG A 178 22.14 -10.73 -15.68
C ARG A 178 21.13 -11.87 -15.57
N TRP A 179 20.29 -11.88 -14.52
CA TRP A 179 19.26 -12.90 -14.33
C TRP A 179 18.24 -12.93 -15.46
N PHE A 180 17.68 -11.77 -15.85
CA PHE A 180 16.66 -11.70 -16.89
C PHE A 180 17.23 -11.82 -18.30
N CYS A 181 18.49 -11.45 -18.53
CA CYS A 181 19.20 -11.79 -19.76
C CYS A 181 19.37 -13.30 -19.93
N ALA A 182 19.66 -14.03 -18.85
CA ALA A 182 19.73 -15.50 -18.88
C ALA A 182 18.33 -16.16 -18.99
N HIS A 183 17.26 -15.45 -18.59
CA HIS A 183 15.90 -15.98 -18.57
C HIS A 183 14.88 -15.00 -19.20
N PRO A 184 15.01 -14.69 -20.51
CA PRO A 184 14.24 -13.62 -21.14
C PRO A 184 12.72 -13.86 -21.12
N HIS A 185 12.30 -15.13 -21.18
CA HIS A 185 10.89 -15.51 -21.09
C HIS A 185 10.21 -15.08 -19.78
N LEU A 186 10.97 -14.92 -18.68
CA LEU A 186 10.42 -14.51 -17.39
C LEU A 186 10.13 -13.00 -17.32
N ALA A 187 10.88 -12.20 -18.09
CA ALA A 187 10.71 -10.74 -18.12
C ALA A 187 9.32 -10.34 -18.66
N LEU A 188 8.73 -11.16 -19.53
CA LEU A 188 7.42 -10.93 -20.14
C LEU A 188 6.26 -10.93 -19.13
N TYR A 189 6.42 -11.62 -18.01
CA TYR A 189 5.42 -11.67 -16.94
C TYR A 189 5.46 -10.44 -16.03
N VAL A 190 6.55 -9.66 -16.06
CA VAL A 190 6.75 -8.54 -15.13
C VAL A 190 5.83 -7.38 -15.50
N ARG A 191 4.89 -7.07 -14.59
CA ARG A 191 3.96 -5.93 -14.74
C ARG A 191 4.21 -4.83 -13.71
N HIS A 192 4.82 -5.18 -12.59
CA HIS A 192 5.11 -4.25 -11.50
C HIS A 192 6.58 -4.36 -11.08
N VAL A 193 7.29 -3.24 -11.13
CA VAL A 193 8.65 -3.12 -10.62
C VAL A 193 8.64 -2.20 -9.39
N GLU A 194 9.07 -2.73 -8.24
CA GLU A 194 9.25 -1.97 -6.99
C GLU A 194 10.74 -1.85 -6.68
N ILE A 195 11.28 -0.63 -6.69
CA ILE A 195 12.69 -0.36 -6.38
C ILE A 195 12.76 0.30 -5.00
N TRP A 196 13.33 -0.41 -4.04
CA TRP A 196 13.58 0.10 -2.69
C TRP A 196 15.00 0.61 -2.56
N ILE A 197 15.15 1.89 -2.22
CA ILE A 197 16.42 2.60 -2.24
C ILE A 197 16.93 2.71 -0.79
N PRO A 198 18.00 1.97 -0.43
CA PRO A 198 18.49 1.94 0.94
C PRO A 198 19.08 3.29 1.34
N VAL A 199 18.84 3.68 2.59
CA VAL A 199 19.50 4.83 3.21
C VAL A 199 20.71 4.39 4.05
N TRP A 200 20.62 3.21 4.65
CA TRP A 200 21.69 2.60 5.42
C TRP A 200 22.39 1.52 4.59
N GLY A 201 23.72 1.54 4.62
CA GLY A 201 24.61 0.57 4.01
C GLY A 201 24.93 -0.59 4.96
N GLN A 202 26.07 -1.24 4.73
CA GLN A 202 26.52 -2.37 5.55
C GLN A 202 26.78 -1.93 7.00
N ARG A 203 26.64 -2.88 7.94
CA ARG A 203 27.06 -2.64 9.34
C ARG A 203 28.53 -2.23 9.33
N ALA A 204 28.86 -1.21 10.10
CA ALA A 204 30.25 -0.86 10.35
C ALA A 204 30.88 -2.09 11.04
N VAL A 205 31.72 -2.82 10.30
CA VAL A 205 32.53 -3.88 10.89
C VAL A 205 33.49 -3.16 11.82
N LYS A 206 33.31 -3.34 13.13
CA LYS A 206 34.31 -2.94 14.11
C LYS A 206 35.56 -3.77 13.83
N TYR A 207 36.42 -3.31 12.94
CA TYR A 207 37.79 -3.76 12.94
C TYR A 207 38.39 -3.27 14.27
N PRO A 208 38.88 -4.16 15.15
CA PRO A 208 39.73 -3.70 16.23
C PRO A 208 40.90 -2.99 15.55
N SER A 209 41.07 -1.70 15.87
CA SER A 209 42.18 -0.88 15.40
C SER A 209 43.47 -1.67 15.57
N ARG A 210 43.97 -2.28 14.48
CA ARG A 210 45.39 -2.60 14.39
C ARG A 210 46.05 -1.25 14.24
N GLN A 211 46.63 -0.78 15.33
CA GLN A 211 47.49 0.39 15.32
C GLN A 211 48.48 0.22 14.18
N LEU A 212 48.37 1.07 13.16
CA LEU A 212 49.42 1.18 12.17
C LEU A 212 50.67 1.70 12.90
N PRO A 213 51.86 1.12 12.67
CA PRO A 213 53.08 1.64 13.25
C PRO A 213 53.30 3.05 12.71
N ARG A 214 53.41 3.99 13.63
CA ARG A 214 53.80 5.38 13.41
C ARG A 214 55.12 5.40 12.63
N ARG A 215 55.10 5.72 11.34
CA ARG A 215 56.33 6.02 10.59
C ARG A 215 56.77 7.46 10.88
N PRO A 216 58.08 7.69 11.07
CA PRO A 216 58.59 9.04 11.25
C PRO A 216 58.62 9.79 9.93
N ASN A 217 58.40 11.09 10.10
CA ASN A 217 58.54 12.21 9.19
C ASN A 217 59.62 12.04 8.10
N ASP A 218 59.26 12.26 6.84
CA ASP A 218 60.16 12.94 5.91
C ASP A 218 59.40 13.56 4.71
N GLN A 219 59.91 14.72 4.32
CA GLN A 219 59.39 15.62 3.29
C GLN A 219 59.49 15.01 1.89
N ASN A 220 58.45 15.16 1.07
CA ASN A 220 58.51 15.84 -0.23
C ASN A 220 57.19 15.68 -1.01
N GLY A 221 56.77 16.79 -1.63
CA GLY A 221 55.44 16.98 -2.19
C GLY A 221 55.21 16.31 -3.55
N ALA A 222 53.95 15.94 -3.79
CA ALA A 222 53.27 15.94 -5.09
C ALA A 222 51.88 15.29 -4.99
N LEU A 223 50.97 15.73 -4.10
CA LEU A 223 49.60 15.19 -4.04
C LEU A 223 48.55 16.24 -3.63
N THR A 224 48.56 17.42 -4.26
CA THR A 224 47.56 18.47 -4.00
C THR A 224 46.35 18.45 -4.94
N ASN A 225 46.29 17.57 -5.95
CA ASN A 225 45.17 17.54 -6.91
C ASN A 225 44.05 16.52 -6.62
N ALA A 226 44.24 15.55 -5.72
CA ALA A 226 43.19 14.57 -5.40
C ALA A 226 42.21 15.05 -4.30
N ALA A 227 42.67 15.90 -3.39
CA ALA A 227 41.87 16.42 -2.27
C ALA A 227 40.86 17.50 -2.71
N ALA A 228 41.17 18.27 -3.77
CA ALA A 228 40.27 19.31 -4.28
C ALA A 228 39.01 18.75 -4.96
N ILE A 229 39.09 17.56 -5.56
CA ILE A 229 37.95 16.88 -6.23
C ILE A 229 37.02 16.24 -5.18
N GLN A 230 37.53 15.81 -4.03
CA GLN A 230 36.70 15.33 -2.91
C GLN A 230 36.01 16.49 -2.16
N ALA A 231 36.64 17.66 -2.10
CA ALA A 231 36.07 18.85 -1.44
C ALA A 231 34.86 19.44 -2.20
N THR A 232 34.74 19.22 -3.51
CA THR A 232 33.60 19.74 -4.30
C THR A 232 32.33 18.88 -4.20
N MET A 233 32.42 17.67 -3.65
CA MET A 233 31.27 16.79 -3.40
C MET A 233 30.67 16.93 -1.99
N ALA A 234 31.29 17.75 -1.13
CA ALA A 234 30.82 18.07 0.21
C ALA A 234 30.09 19.42 0.20
N TRP A 235 28.91 19.48 -0.41
CA TRP A 235 28.04 20.63 -0.18
C TRP A 235 27.35 20.46 1.17
N ASP A 236 27.89 21.23 2.13
CA ASP A 236 27.41 21.56 3.47
C ASP A 236 27.72 20.56 4.61
N GLU A 237 29.02 20.32 4.85
CA GLU A 237 29.52 20.04 6.20
C GLU A 237 30.25 21.27 6.72
N SER A 238 29.58 22.08 7.53
CA SER A 238 30.26 22.94 8.50
C SER A 238 29.96 22.43 9.91
N VAL A 239 31.06 22.30 10.67
CA VAL A 239 31.20 21.86 12.07
C VAL A 239 31.26 20.34 12.30
N SER A 240 32.46 19.84 12.06
CA SER A 240 33.20 18.86 12.86
C SER A 240 32.52 18.36 14.14
N ASN A 241 32.31 17.04 14.22
CA ASN A 241 32.53 16.29 15.45
C ASN A 241 33.04 14.88 15.12
N PRO A 242 34.15 14.42 15.74
CA PRO A 242 34.70 13.10 15.53
C PRO A 242 33.88 12.05 16.30
N ALA A 243 33.76 10.84 15.73
CA ALA A 243 33.25 9.65 16.40
C ALA A 243 31.82 9.73 16.96
N THR A 244 30.81 9.77 16.07
CA THR A 244 29.48 9.24 16.44
C THR A 244 29.38 7.77 16.06
N ASP A 245 29.10 6.96 17.08
CA ASP A 245 29.01 5.49 17.13
C ASP A 245 27.84 4.94 16.27
N TYR A 246 27.86 5.19 14.97
CA TYR A 246 26.85 4.66 14.05
C TYR A 246 27.18 3.20 13.72
N LYS A 247 26.29 2.28 14.13
CA LYS A 247 26.39 0.82 13.84
C LYS A 247 26.27 0.47 12.34
N TYR A 248 26.02 1.45 11.47
CA TYR A 248 25.82 1.28 10.02
C TYR A 248 26.44 2.45 9.26
N HIS A 249 27.09 2.17 8.12
CA HIS A 249 27.50 3.21 7.18
C HIS A 249 26.31 3.70 6.37
N TYR A 250 26.40 4.89 5.76
CA TYR A 250 25.48 5.29 4.70
C TYR A 250 25.63 4.36 3.48
N ALA A 251 24.55 4.10 2.75
CA ALA A 251 24.65 3.30 1.53
C ALA A 251 25.49 4.07 0.48
N SER A 252 26.67 3.57 0.14
CA SER A 252 27.65 4.24 -0.74
C SER A 252 27.46 3.94 -2.24
N HIS A 253 26.62 2.97 -2.60
CA HIS A 253 26.43 2.49 -3.98
C HIS A 253 24.95 2.50 -4.41
N ASN A 254 24.19 3.52 -4.01
CA ASN A 254 22.84 3.70 -4.51
C ASN A 254 22.87 4.03 -6.00
N ALA A 255 22.03 3.35 -6.77
CA ALA A 255 21.78 3.73 -8.15
C ALA A 255 21.07 5.10 -8.19
N THR A 256 21.30 5.82 -9.26
CA THR A 256 20.58 7.05 -9.63
C THR A 256 19.22 6.72 -10.22
N LEU A 257 18.31 7.70 -10.30
CA LEU A 257 17.05 7.51 -11.00
C LEU A 257 17.26 7.21 -12.49
N GLU A 258 18.25 7.85 -13.14
CA GLU A 258 18.64 7.56 -14.52
C GLU A 258 18.93 6.08 -14.72
N GLU A 259 19.79 5.49 -13.88
CA GLU A 259 20.13 4.05 -13.96
C GLU A 259 18.93 3.14 -13.68
N MET A 260 18.07 3.50 -12.72
CA MET A 260 16.85 2.75 -12.44
C MET A 260 15.88 2.77 -13.62
N PHE A 261 15.71 3.92 -14.27
CA PHE A 261 14.83 4.06 -15.43
C PHE A 261 15.40 3.32 -16.64
N VAL A 262 16.71 3.41 -16.90
CA VAL A 262 17.39 2.61 -17.94
C VAL A 262 17.17 1.11 -17.69
N HIS A 263 17.32 0.66 -16.44
CA HIS A 263 17.10 -0.74 -16.08
C HIS A 263 15.67 -1.20 -16.37
N VAL A 264 14.67 -0.43 -15.95
CA VAL A 264 13.25 -0.76 -16.22
C VAL A 264 12.97 -0.77 -17.72
N GLN A 265 13.49 0.20 -18.47
CA GLN A 265 13.31 0.30 -19.91
C GLN A 265 13.88 -0.93 -20.65
N ASN A 266 15.10 -1.34 -20.29
CA ASN A 266 15.81 -2.40 -21.01
C ASN A 266 15.42 -3.80 -20.57
N VAL A 267 15.14 -4.00 -19.27
CA VAL A 267 14.92 -5.33 -18.68
C VAL A 267 13.43 -5.65 -18.52
N PHE A 268 12.58 -4.65 -18.30
CA PHE A 268 11.14 -4.83 -18.03
C PHE A 268 10.24 -3.96 -18.92
N PRO A 269 10.35 -4.06 -20.26
CA PRO A 269 9.55 -3.23 -21.17
C PRO A 269 8.04 -3.45 -21.02
N GLY A 270 7.62 -4.63 -20.53
CA GLY A 270 6.22 -4.95 -20.27
C GLY A 270 5.64 -4.38 -18.96
N ALA A 271 6.44 -3.66 -18.18
CA ALA A 271 6.00 -3.10 -16.90
C ALA A 271 4.93 -2.01 -17.10
N ARG A 272 3.92 -2.02 -16.23
CA ARG A 272 2.82 -1.06 -16.19
C ARG A 272 2.78 -0.25 -14.90
N ILE A 273 3.44 -0.75 -13.85
CA ILE A 273 3.46 -0.14 -12.52
C ILE A 273 4.92 0.04 -12.10
N LEU A 274 5.28 1.25 -11.70
CA LEU A 274 6.58 1.58 -11.12
C LEU A 274 6.38 2.09 -9.69
N THR A 275 7.01 1.42 -8.73
CA THR A 275 7.10 1.90 -7.35
C THR A 275 8.54 2.28 -7.02
N LEU A 276 8.75 3.51 -6.58
CA LEU A 276 10.00 3.95 -5.97
C LEU A 276 9.80 4.13 -4.45
N GLU A 277 10.61 3.44 -3.65
CA GLU A 277 10.52 3.49 -2.19
C GLU A 277 11.83 4.00 -1.59
N GLY A 278 11.82 5.23 -1.07
CA GLY A 278 12.92 5.80 -0.31
C GLY A 278 13.00 5.18 1.10
N GLY A 279 14.19 4.74 1.49
CA GLY A 279 14.43 4.27 2.86
C GLY A 279 14.19 5.37 3.90
N HIS A 280 13.80 4.95 5.11
CA HIS A 280 13.50 5.87 6.22
C HIS A 280 14.71 6.09 7.13
N CYS A 281 15.08 7.36 7.35
CA CYS A 281 15.98 7.74 8.43
C CYS A 281 15.64 9.16 8.94
N LYS A 282 16.34 9.65 9.98
CA LYS A 282 16.09 10.99 10.56
C LYS A 282 16.33 12.13 9.57
N LYS A 283 17.40 12.05 8.76
CA LYS A 283 17.77 13.03 7.72
C LYS A 283 18.07 12.28 6.42
N PRO A 284 17.07 11.77 5.72
CA PRO A 284 17.32 10.90 4.58
C PRO A 284 17.88 11.73 3.41
N PRO A 285 18.91 11.23 2.72
CA PRO A 285 19.49 11.90 1.58
C PRO A 285 18.50 11.86 0.42
N MET A 286 18.65 12.80 -0.50
CA MET A 286 17.92 12.75 -1.76
C MET A 286 18.54 11.67 -2.65
N VAL A 287 17.70 10.91 -3.34
CA VAL A 287 18.12 10.03 -4.41
C VAL A 287 18.61 10.92 -5.54
N ARG A 288 19.83 10.67 -5.99
CA ARG A 288 20.41 11.42 -7.11
C ARG A 288 19.62 11.09 -8.37
N HIS A 289 19.16 12.12 -9.08
CA HIS A 289 18.48 11.93 -10.36
C HIS A 289 19.48 11.45 -11.41
N PHE A 290 20.65 12.09 -11.47
CA PHE A 290 21.74 11.78 -12.40
C PHE A 290 23.08 11.65 -11.66
N ARG A 291 24.04 10.90 -12.23
CA ARG A 291 25.38 10.74 -11.64
C ARG A 291 26.14 12.06 -11.52
N ASN A 292 26.06 12.88 -12.58
CA ASN A 292 26.79 14.15 -12.71
C ASN A 292 25.94 15.38 -12.35
N ASP A 293 24.66 15.18 -12.03
CA ASP A 293 23.75 16.23 -11.60
C ASP A 293 22.86 15.71 -10.46
N PRO A 294 23.39 15.71 -9.22
CA PRO A 294 22.67 15.18 -8.07
C PRO A 294 21.45 16.03 -7.68
N ALA A 295 21.40 17.30 -8.12
CA ALA A 295 20.30 18.23 -7.82
C ALA A 295 19.20 18.25 -8.90
N GLY A 296 19.40 17.57 -10.04
CA GLY A 296 18.43 17.53 -11.14
C GLY A 296 18.14 18.91 -11.74
N ARG A 297 19.13 19.81 -11.71
CA ARG A 297 19.00 21.21 -12.17
C ARG A 297 19.48 21.42 -13.60
N THR A 298 20.26 20.49 -14.14
CA THR A 298 20.54 20.43 -15.57
C THR A 298 19.30 19.92 -16.27
N CYS A 299 18.91 20.49 -17.41
CA CYS A 299 17.76 20.07 -18.23
C CYS A 299 17.95 18.67 -18.86
N ARG A 300 18.68 17.76 -18.20
CA ARG A 300 18.78 16.35 -18.58
C ARG A 300 17.45 15.66 -18.31
N GLN A 301 17.11 14.73 -19.19
CA GLN A 301 15.87 13.97 -19.11
C GLN A 301 16.15 12.54 -18.68
N LEU A 302 15.25 11.97 -17.89
CA LEU A 302 15.27 10.54 -17.58
C LEU A 302 14.81 9.73 -18.82
N PRO A 303 15.26 8.48 -18.98
CA PRO A 303 14.76 7.58 -20.02
C PRO A 303 13.24 7.46 -19.97
N VAL A 304 12.58 7.59 -21.11
CA VAL A 304 11.11 7.53 -21.16
C VAL A 304 10.64 6.09 -20.96
N LEU A 305 9.70 5.89 -20.03
CA LEU A 305 9.01 4.62 -19.80
C LEU A 305 7.56 4.75 -20.31
N PRO A 306 7.31 4.45 -21.60
CA PRO A 306 6.04 4.78 -22.26
C PRO A 306 4.86 3.92 -21.79
N ASP A 307 5.13 2.79 -21.15
CA ASP A 307 4.12 1.79 -20.81
C ASP A 307 3.66 1.85 -19.35
N ILE A 308 4.33 2.63 -18.51
CA ILE A 308 3.96 2.83 -17.10
C ILE A 308 2.68 3.67 -17.01
N GLN A 309 1.67 3.12 -16.36
CA GLN A 309 0.35 3.71 -16.15
C GLN A 309 0.10 4.09 -14.69
N THR A 310 0.75 3.40 -13.75
CA THR A 310 0.66 3.69 -12.30
C THR A 310 2.04 3.97 -11.74
N PHE A 311 2.20 5.13 -11.11
CA PHE A 311 3.44 5.54 -10.46
C PHE A 311 3.24 5.74 -8.96
N VAL A 312 4.04 5.03 -8.16
CA VAL A 312 3.95 5.03 -6.70
C VAL A 312 5.26 5.51 -6.07
N MET A 313 5.19 6.58 -5.29
CA MET A 313 6.30 7.12 -4.50
C MET A 313 6.04 6.91 -3.01
N ARG A 314 6.81 6.01 -2.39
CA ARG A 314 6.82 5.78 -0.94
C ARG A 314 8.06 6.43 -0.34
N GLY A 315 7.89 7.20 0.73
CA GLY A 315 9.01 7.99 1.25
C GLY A 315 9.41 9.09 0.26
N ALA A 316 8.40 9.80 -0.27
CA ALA A 316 8.55 10.78 -1.35
C ALA A 316 9.61 11.85 -1.07
N TRP A 317 9.89 12.17 0.20
CA TRP A 317 10.95 13.12 0.59
C TRP A 317 12.36 12.75 0.10
N ASN A 318 12.62 11.46 -0.13
CA ASN A 318 13.88 11.00 -0.69
C ASN A 318 13.94 11.20 -2.21
N ILE A 319 12.79 11.27 -2.88
CA ILE A 319 12.67 11.21 -4.35
C ILE A 319 12.37 12.60 -4.94
N MET A 320 11.50 13.37 -4.28
CA MET A 320 10.93 14.61 -4.76
C MET A 320 10.78 15.61 -3.61
N ARG A 321 11.52 16.73 -3.68
CA ARG A 321 11.53 17.80 -2.66
C ARG A 321 11.02 19.15 -3.17
N ASP A 322 10.93 19.32 -4.49
CA ASP A 322 10.44 20.52 -5.16
C ASP A 322 9.70 20.13 -6.45
N HIS A 323 9.11 21.14 -7.11
CA HIS A 323 8.35 20.95 -8.35
C HIS A 323 9.24 20.55 -9.55
N GLN A 324 10.53 20.91 -9.57
CA GLN A 324 11.40 20.55 -10.68
C GLN A 324 11.64 19.03 -10.71
N HIS A 325 11.84 18.41 -9.55
CA HIS A 325 11.93 16.95 -9.44
C HIS A 325 10.69 16.24 -9.98
N TRP A 326 9.50 16.81 -9.78
CA TRP A 326 8.27 16.30 -10.37
C TRP A 326 8.30 16.37 -11.90
N LEU A 327 8.70 17.51 -12.46
CA LEU A 327 8.77 17.68 -13.91
C LEU A 327 9.65 16.60 -14.55
N THR A 328 10.88 16.42 -14.04
CA THR A 328 11.82 15.38 -14.49
C THR A 328 11.20 13.98 -14.47
N LEU A 329 10.46 13.63 -13.41
CA LEU A 329 9.79 12.32 -13.30
C LEU A 329 8.58 12.20 -14.23
N SER A 330 7.76 13.25 -14.31
CA SER A 330 6.50 13.25 -15.08
C SER A 330 6.75 13.23 -16.59
N GLU A 331 7.80 13.90 -17.07
CA GLU A 331 8.21 13.88 -18.48
C GLU A 331 8.63 12.49 -18.93
N ALA A 332 9.31 11.73 -18.07
CA ALA A 332 9.71 10.36 -18.34
C ALA A 332 8.57 9.33 -18.23
N LEU A 333 7.40 9.75 -17.74
CA LEU A 333 6.26 8.90 -17.45
C LEU A 333 4.97 9.40 -18.14
N PRO A 334 4.97 9.53 -19.49
CA PRO A 334 3.94 10.27 -20.22
C PRO A 334 2.55 9.63 -20.20
N ARG A 335 2.44 8.33 -19.92
CA ARG A 335 1.16 7.59 -19.89
C ARG A 335 0.62 7.33 -18.48
N VAL A 336 1.22 7.93 -17.45
CA VAL A 336 0.73 7.74 -16.08
C VAL A 336 -0.67 8.33 -15.95
N ARG A 337 -1.59 7.48 -15.49
CA ARG A 337 -2.99 7.78 -15.18
C ARG A 337 -3.25 7.78 -13.68
N GLU A 338 -2.48 6.98 -12.93
CA GLU A 338 -2.57 6.89 -11.48
C GLU A 338 -1.25 7.30 -10.82
N TRP A 339 -1.34 8.28 -9.92
CA TRP A 339 -0.20 8.74 -9.13
C TRP A 339 -0.47 8.60 -7.64
N GLN A 340 0.44 7.91 -6.95
CA GLN A 340 0.43 7.78 -5.50
C GLN A 340 1.71 8.39 -4.90
N CYS A 341 1.56 9.27 -3.92
CA CYS A 341 2.67 9.97 -3.27
C CYS A 341 2.48 9.99 -1.76
N ALA A 342 3.47 9.47 -1.02
CA ALA A 342 3.43 9.45 0.44
C ALA A 342 4.69 10.06 1.07
N TYR A 343 4.51 11.19 1.75
CA TYR A 343 5.48 11.78 2.66
C TYR A 343 5.33 11.17 4.05
N ALA A 344 6.44 10.74 4.65
CA ALA A 344 6.43 10.13 5.98
C ALA A 344 6.22 11.17 7.09
N LYS A 345 6.64 12.42 6.87
CA LYS A 345 6.54 13.54 7.82
C LYS A 345 6.05 14.78 7.09
N SER A 346 5.27 15.59 7.80
CA SER A 346 4.85 16.92 7.36
C SER A 346 6.07 17.80 7.11
N LYS A 347 6.19 18.33 5.90
CA LYS A 347 7.22 19.31 5.51
C LYS A 347 6.60 20.37 4.62
N ILE A 348 6.98 21.64 4.85
CA ILE A 348 6.40 22.76 4.12
C ILE A 348 6.76 22.69 2.63
N GLU A 349 7.98 22.27 2.31
CA GLU A 349 8.46 22.10 0.95
C GLU A 349 7.68 20.99 0.23
N GLY A 350 7.28 19.94 0.97
CA GLY A 350 6.38 18.91 0.44
C GLY A 350 5.00 19.46 0.08
N TYR A 351 4.45 20.34 0.92
CA TYR A 351 3.18 21.03 0.64
C TYR A 351 3.30 21.96 -0.58
N GLU A 352 4.36 22.76 -0.66
CA GLU A 352 4.62 23.67 -1.78
C GLU A 352 4.80 22.90 -3.10
N THR A 353 5.51 21.77 -3.04
CA THR A 353 5.69 20.86 -4.18
C THR A 353 4.34 20.36 -4.69
N ILE A 354 3.52 19.78 -3.80
CA ILE A 354 2.19 19.29 -4.18
C ILE A 354 1.31 20.43 -4.71
N ALA A 355 1.34 21.61 -4.08
CA ALA A 355 0.59 22.77 -4.56
C ALA A 355 1.04 23.18 -5.98
N GLY A 356 2.35 23.18 -6.27
CA GLY A 356 2.89 23.42 -7.60
C GLY A 356 2.41 22.40 -8.64
N ILE A 357 2.35 21.12 -8.26
CA ILE A 357 1.86 20.04 -9.12
C ILE A 357 0.36 20.19 -9.41
N LEU A 358 -0.47 20.45 -8.40
CA LEU A 358 -1.92 20.56 -8.58
C LEU A 358 -2.32 21.75 -9.45
N ARG A 359 -1.60 22.88 -9.37
CA ARG A 359 -1.83 24.05 -10.25
C ARG A 359 -1.68 23.71 -11.72
N ARG A 360 -0.82 22.74 -12.06
CA ARG A 360 -0.54 22.31 -13.43
C ARG A 360 -0.60 20.79 -13.53
N LEU A 361 -1.72 20.23 -13.08
CA LEU A 361 -1.90 18.80 -13.07
C LEU A 361 -1.95 18.25 -14.52
N PRO A 362 -1.07 17.30 -14.89
CA PRO A 362 -1.10 16.63 -16.19
C PRO A 362 -2.50 16.08 -16.51
N PRO A 363 -3.02 16.29 -17.74
CA PRO A 363 -4.37 15.87 -18.10
C PRO A 363 -4.55 14.34 -18.16
N THR A 364 -3.45 13.60 -18.23
CA THR A 364 -3.45 12.13 -18.20
C THR A 364 -3.78 11.57 -16.82
N LEU A 365 -3.50 12.32 -15.75
CA LEU A 365 -3.77 11.88 -14.38
C LEU A 365 -5.25 11.97 -14.06
N VAL A 366 -5.83 10.80 -13.79
CA VAL A 366 -7.24 10.64 -13.42
C VAL A 366 -7.42 10.04 -12.02
N HIS A 367 -6.38 9.42 -11.47
CA HIS A 367 -6.39 8.89 -10.10
C HIS A 367 -5.22 9.48 -9.30
N ILE A 368 -5.53 10.13 -8.18
CA ILE A 368 -4.55 10.76 -7.30
C ILE A 368 -4.70 10.22 -5.89
N ASN A 369 -3.58 9.80 -5.30
CA ASN A 369 -3.49 9.45 -3.88
C ASN A 369 -2.30 10.17 -3.24
N ILE A 370 -2.58 11.21 -2.46
CA ILE A 370 -1.53 12.02 -1.81
C ILE A 370 -1.66 11.89 -0.29
N SER A 371 -0.54 11.56 0.35
CA SER A 371 -0.40 11.57 1.80
C SER A 371 0.73 12.52 2.17
N LEU A 372 0.38 13.67 2.74
CA LEU A 372 1.36 14.67 3.20
C LEU A 372 1.83 14.42 4.63
N GLU A 373 1.09 13.60 5.38
CA GLU A 373 1.34 13.34 6.78
C GLU A 373 1.21 11.84 7.07
N GLY A 374 2.15 11.28 7.85
CA GLY A 374 2.08 9.90 8.33
C GLY A 374 1.03 9.70 9.41
N PHE A 375 0.77 8.44 9.79
CA PHE A 375 -0.16 8.14 10.88
C PHE A 375 0.38 8.48 12.29
N TYR A 376 1.69 8.62 12.42
CA TYR A 376 2.39 8.98 13.65
C TYR A 376 3.04 10.36 13.50
N ASN A 377 2.53 11.35 14.21
CA ASN A 377 3.26 12.61 14.44
C ASN A 377 2.81 13.18 15.79
N LYS A 378 3.60 12.92 16.85
CA LYS A 378 3.53 13.65 18.12
C LYS A 378 4.36 14.94 18.11
N ASP A 379 5.18 15.12 17.08
CA ASP A 379 6.07 16.28 16.93
C ASP A 379 5.57 17.17 15.79
N SER A 380 4.48 17.85 16.04
CA SER A 380 4.00 19.03 15.31
C SER A 380 4.77 20.28 15.75
N SER A 381 6.11 20.18 15.86
CA SER A 381 6.92 21.36 16.10
C SER A 381 6.81 22.28 14.87
N GLN A 382 5.91 23.24 15.06
CA GLN A 382 5.57 24.40 14.28
C GLN A 382 6.56 24.73 13.16
N SER A 383 6.09 24.61 11.91
CA SER A 383 6.60 25.47 10.83
C SER A 383 6.26 26.92 11.22
N ARG A 384 7.25 27.64 11.77
CA ARG A 384 7.18 29.07 12.05
C ARG A 384 6.82 29.81 10.76
N TRP A 385 5.59 30.28 10.68
CA TRP A 385 5.12 31.20 9.65
C TRP A 385 5.62 32.61 10.01
N LEU A 386 6.87 32.90 9.66
CA LEU A 386 7.40 34.26 9.57
C LEU A 386 7.89 34.44 8.13
N GLY A 387 6.99 34.90 7.27
CA GLY A 387 7.27 35.11 5.86
C GLY A 387 6.19 36.00 5.27
N ASP A 388 6.48 37.30 5.23
CA ASP A 388 5.74 38.32 4.49
C ASP A 388 6.05 38.17 2.99
N GLY A 389 5.24 37.35 2.32
CA GLY A 389 5.33 37.06 0.89
C GLY A 389 4.11 36.27 0.47
N ALA A 390 3.55 36.59 -0.70
CA ALA A 390 2.27 36.08 -1.24
C ALA A 390 1.87 34.70 -0.70
N ASN A 391 0.83 34.66 0.14
CA ASN A 391 0.34 33.43 0.77
C ASN A 391 0.15 32.34 -0.31
N PRO A 392 0.78 31.16 -0.19
CA PRO A 392 0.59 30.07 -1.11
C PRO A 392 -0.89 29.68 -1.10
N SER A 393 -1.43 29.43 -2.30
CA SER A 393 -2.80 28.98 -2.50
C SER A 393 -3.14 27.85 -1.52
N HIS A 394 -4.26 28.00 -0.81
CA HIS A 394 -4.73 27.01 0.14
C HIS A 394 -4.95 25.66 -0.56
N LEU A 395 -4.31 24.57 -0.11
CA LEU A 395 -4.26 23.30 -0.84
C LEU A 395 -5.63 22.69 -1.07
N CYS A 396 -6.58 22.88 -0.14
CA CYS A 396 -7.95 22.43 -0.36
C CYS A 396 -8.58 23.11 -1.59
N HIS A 397 -8.25 24.37 -1.86
CA HIS A 397 -8.72 25.07 -3.07
C HIS A 397 -8.20 24.37 -4.32
N LEU A 398 -6.89 24.12 -4.39
CA LEU A 398 -6.26 23.41 -5.52
C LEU A 398 -6.83 22.00 -5.70
N LEU A 399 -7.05 21.26 -4.61
CA LEU A 399 -7.71 19.95 -4.63
C LEU A 399 -9.15 20.06 -5.17
N GLY A 400 -9.87 21.11 -4.78
CA GLY A 400 -11.22 21.40 -5.24
C GLY A 400 -11.30 21.71 -6.73
N GLU A 401 -10.33 22.44 -7.27
CA GLU A 401 -10.22 22.77 -8.70
C GLU A 401 -9.91 21.52 -9.55
N VAL A 402 -9.05 20.63 -9.08
CA VAL A 402 -8.69 19.42 -9.85
C VAL A 402 -9.74 18.30 -9.72
N ALA A 403 -10.47 18.22 -8.59
CA ALA A 403 -11.38 17.12 -8.29
C ALA A 403 -12.38 16.80 -9.42
N PRO A 404 -13.02 17.79 -10.10
CA PRO A 404 -13.94 17.50 -11.20
C PRO A 404 -13.32 16.73 -12.37
N ARG A 405 -12.01 16.88 -12.61
CA ARG A 405 -11.27 16.25 -13.72
C ARG A 405 -10.85 14.81 -13.41
N LEU A 406 -10.83 14.43 -12.14
CA LEU A 406 -10.37 13.14 -11.66
C LEU A 406 -11.50 12.11 -11.68
N GLU A 407 -11.14 10.83 -11.80
CA GLU A 407 -12.01 9.70 -11.54
C GLU A 407 -11.91 9.26 -10.06
N SER A 408 -10.74 9.42 -9.44
CA SER A 408 -10.53 9.11 -8.01
C SER A 408 -9.59 10.11 -7.33
N LEU A 409 -9.99 10.57 -6.14
CA LEU A 409 -9.17 11.42 -5.27
C LEU A 409 -9.06 10.79 -3.88
N THR A 410 -7.84 10.48 -3.45
CA THR A 410 -7.49 10.11 -2.09
C THR A 410 -6.52 11.13 -1.52
N PHE A 411 -6.81 11.67 -0.33
CA PHE A 411 -5.96 12.65 0.31
C PHE A 411 -5.85 12.42 1.81
N THR A 412 -4.62 12.45 2.35
CA THR A 412 -4.33 12.41 3.78
C THR A 412 -3.57 13.66 4.21
N GLY A 413 -4.17 14.46 5.09
CA GLY A 413 -3.59 15.71 5.58
C GLY A 413 -4.63 16.68 6.16
N LYS A 414 -4.35 17.97 6.06
CA LYS A 414 -5.26 19.05 6.51
C LYS A 414 -6.34 19.32 5.45
N VAL A 415 -7.61 19.29 5.84
CA VAL A 415 -8.74 19.44 4.91
C VAL A 415 -9.84 20.32 5.51
N CYS A 416 -10.42 21.25 4.75
CA CYS A 416 -11.60 22.01 5.18
C CYS A 416 -12.65 22.15 4.05
N SER A 417 -13.78 22.78 4.37
CA SER A 417 -14.90 22.99 3.44
C SER A 417 -14.52 23.69 2.15
N CYS A 418 -13.46 24.51 2.16
CA CYS A 418 -12.97 25.23 1.00
C CYS A 418 -12.62 24.33 -0.19
N LEU A 419 -12.41 23.03 0.02
CA LEU A 419 -12.28 22.07 -1.08
C LEU A 419 -13.53 22.10 -1.97
N PHE A 420 -14.70 21.88 -1.38
CA PHE A 420 -15.95 21.77 -2.12
C PHE A 420 -16.52 23.13 -2.54
N GLU A 421 -16.25 24.19 -1.76
CA GLU A 421 -16.54 25.57 -2.16
C GLU A 421 -15.77 25.93 -3.44
N SER A 422 -14.48 25.60 -3.48
CA SER A 422 -13.64 25.81 -4.67
C SER A 422 -14.10 24.99 -5.87
N THR A 423 -14.46 23.72 -5.65
CA THR A 423 -15.05 22.87 -6.70
C THR A 423 -16.27 23.52 -7.33
N ARG A 424 -17.17 24.10 -6.54
CA ARG A 424 -18.36 24.79 -7.03
C ARG A 424 -18.00 25.98 -7.93
N THR A 425 -17.07 26.82 -7.47
CA THR A 425 -16.58 27.99 -8.23
C THR A 425 -15.83 27.58 -9.50
N PHE A 426 -15.09 26.47 -9.47
CA PHE A 426 -14.39 25.96 -10.64
C PHE A 426 -15.39 25.43 -11.68
N VAL A 427 -16.36 24.63 -11.25
CA VAL A 427 -17.34 24.01 -12.16
C VAL A 427 -18.28 25.03 -12.80
N SER A 428 -18.61 26.14 -12.15
CA SER A 428 -19.40 27.20 -12.78
C SER A 428 -18.76 27.77 -14.06
N ASN A 429 -17.43 27.67 -14.18
CA ASN A 429 -16.67 28.13 -15.34
C ASN A 429 -16.18 26.96 -16.23
N TRP A 430 -16.50 25.72 -15.87
CA TRP A 430 -15.99 24.53 -16.56
C TRP A 430 -17.08 23.83 -17.38
N PRO A 431 -16.89 23.64 -18.70
CA PRO A 431 -17.97 23.18 -19.57
C PRO A 431 -18.28 21.68 -19.47
N SER A 432 -17.41 20.89 -18.86
CA SER A 432 -17.57 19.42 -18.81
C SER A 432 -18.18 18.94 -17.50
N LYS A 433 -18.93 17.83 -17.57
CA LYS A 433 -19.39 17.12 -16.38
C LYS A 433 -18.22 16.59 -15.56
N SER A 434 -18.38 16.56 -14.24
CA SER A 434 -17.40 15.94 -13.36
C SER A 434 -17.32 14.43 -13.58
N LYS A 435 -16.10 13.88 -13.56
CA LYS A 435 -15.82 12.44 -13.69
C LYS A 435 -15.56 11.74 -12.36
N LEU A 436 -15.68 12.46 -11.23
CA LEU A 436 -15.27 11.94 -9.93
C LEU A 436 -16.22 10.85 -9.47
N ARG A 437 -15.69 9.63 -9.31
CA ARG A 437 -16.42 8.44 -8.84
C ARG A 437 -16.08 8.07 -7.41
N SER A 438 -14.84 8.30 -6.99
CA SER A 438 -14.36 7.92 -5.66
C SER A 438 -13.63 9.05 -4.95
N LEU A 439 -14.01 9.32 -3.70
CA LEU A 439 -13.36 10.28 -2.81
C LEU A 439 -13.04 9.63 -1.44
N ASP A 440 -11.77 9.63 -1.01
CA ASP A 440 -11.36 9.21 0.34
C ASP A 440 -10.46 10.27 0.99
N LEU A 441 -10.98 10.94 2.01
CA LEU A 441 -10.29 11.98 2.76
C LEU A 441 -9.96 11.46 4.16
N VAL A 442 -8.67 11.34 4.44
CA VAL A 442 -8.15 11.09 5.80
C VAL A 442 -7.75 12.43 6.40
N VAL A 443 -8.65 12.97 7.20
CA VAL A 443 -8.50 14.26 7.85
C VAL A 443 -7.57 14.10 9.05
N LYS A 444 -6.47 14.83 9.06
CA LYS A 444 -5.56 14.93 10.20
C LYS A 444 -5.93 16.09 11.11
N THR A 445 -6.31 17.21 10.51
CA THR A 445 -6.93 18.34 11.17
C THR A 445 -7.72 19.15 10.14
N CYS A 446 -8.61 20.02 10.59
CA CYS A 446 -9.30 20.94 9.70
C CYS A 446 -8.46 22.21 9.49
N CYS A 447 -8.43 22.73 8.26
CA CYS A 447 -7.77 24.01 8.02
C CYS A 447 -8.50 25.14 8.77
N ARG A 448 -7.74 26.08 9.32
CA ARG A 448 -8.28 27.22 10.07
C ARG A 448 -8.53 28.39 9.14
N ASP A 449 -9.65 29.08 9.34
CA ASP A 449 -9.87 30.38 8.73
C ASP A 449 -9.08 31.44 9.51
N ARG A 450 -7.91 31.83 8.96
CA ARG A 450 -7.06 32.87 9.53
C ARG A 450 -7.77 34.24 9.62
N LYS A 451 -8.83 34.48 8.83
CA LYS A 451 -9.56 35.75 8.86
C LYS A 451 -10.52 35.85 10.04
N LEU A 452 -11.06 34.72 10.51
CA LEU A 452 -12.05 34.68 11.60
C LEU A 452 -11.42 34.52 12.99
N HIS A 453 -10.21 33.95 13.09
CA HIS A 453 -9.51 33.76 14.37
C HIS A 453 -8.03 34.16 14.25
N PRO A 454 -7.68 35.43 14.53
CA PRO A 454 -6.29 35.90 14.58
C PRO A 454 -5.53 35.44 15.85
N SER A 455 -5.93 34.33 16.49
CA SER A 455 -5.38 33.91 17.78
C SER A 455 -3.91 33.43 17.68
N LEU A 456 -3.20 33.62 18.79
CA LEU A 456 -1.77 33.32 18.96
C LEU A 456 -1.42 31.88 18.52
N PRO A 457 -0.40 31.68 17.66
CA PRO A 457 -0.07 30.39 17.03
C PRO A 457 0.45 29.31 18.01
N PHE A 458 0.62 29.62 19.30
CA PHE A 458 1.34 28.77 20.25
C PHE A 458 0.47 27.81 21.07
N LEU A 459 -0.84 28.04 21.21
CA LEU A 459 -1.68 27.28 22.15
C LEU A 459 -2.66 26.29 21.51
N ASP A 460 -2.66 26.16 20.19
CA ASP A 460 -3.91 25.83 19.50
C ASP A 460 -3.79 24.58 18.59
N GLU A 461 -3.12 23.55 19.08
CA GLU A 461 -3.17 22.24 18.44
C GLU A 461 -4.31 21.41 19.03
N PHE A 462 -5.44 21.38 18.33
CA PHE A 462 -6.64 20.70 18.82
C PHE A 462 -7.42 19.96 17.73
N SER A 463 -6.76 19.07 16.99
CA SER A 463 -7.48 17.95 16.40
C SER A 463 -7.81 16.94 17.49
N GLY A 464 -9.04 16.46 17.56
CA GLY A 464 -9.40 15.43 18.53
C GLY A 464 -10.88 15.41 18.87
N ILE A 465 -11.35 14.27 19.37
CA ILE A 465 -12.77 14.05 19.70
C ILE A 465 -13.27 14.88 20.88
N THR A 466 -12.37 15.43 21.69
CA THR A 466 -12.68 16.31 22.83
C THR A 466 -12.75 17.78 22.44
N ASN A 467 -12.29 18.16 21.24
CA ASN A 467 -12.34 19.55 20.81
C ASN A 467 -13.59 19.80 19.96
N LEU A 468 -14.57 20.50 20.52
CA LEU A 468 -15.82 20.80 19.82
C LEU A 468 -15.65 21.72 18.61
N ASN A 469 -14.61 22.57 18.55
CA ASN A 469 -14.33 23.37 17.35
C ASN A 469 -13.86 22.50 16.18
N PHE A 470 -13.06 21.47 16.46
CA PHE A 470 -12.69 20.47 15.46
C PHE A 470 -13.92 19.68 14.98
N ILE A 471 -14.79 19.24 15.89
CA ILE A 471 -16.03 18.54 15.53
C ILE A 471 -16.90 19.41 14.63
N ARG A 472 -17.14 20.69 14.98
CA ARG A 472 -17.89 21.65 14.14
C ARG A 472 -17.23 21.86 12.77
N ALA A 473 -15.90 21.97 12.72
CA ALA A 473 -15.19 22.12 11.44
C ALA A 473 -15.30 20.85 10.58
N PHE A 474 -15.28 19.67 11.20
CA PHE A 474 -15.49 18.39 10.53
C PHE A 474 -16.95 18.27 10.02
N GLU A 475 -17.94 18.68 10.81
CA GLU A 475 -19.35 18.76 10.37
C GLU A 475 -19.48 19.67 9.15
N LYS A 476 -18.91 20.88 9.19
CA LYS A 476 -18.93 21.82 8.05
C LYS A 476 -18.29 21.21 6.80
N LEU A 477 -17.18 20.48 6.96
CA LEU A 477 -16.54 19.74 5.88
C LEU A 477 -17.48 18.68 5.29
N VAL A 478 -18.15 17.88 6.13
CA VAL A 478 -19.11 16.85 5.69
C VAL A 478 -20.29 17.46 4.95
N ILE A 479 -20.91 18.51 5.50
CA ILE A 479 -22.02 19.23 4.86
C ILE A 479 -21.62 19.74 3.47
N SER A 480 -20.43 20.35 3.37
CA SER A 480 -19.91 20.87 2.10
C SER A 480 -19.62 19.75 1.10
N ALA A 481 -19.15 18.60 1.57
CA ALA A 481 -18.93 17.41 0.75
C ALA A 481 -20.23 16.85 0.17
N ILE A 482 -21.26 16.76 1.02
CA ILE A 482 -22.60 16.32 0.62
C ILE A 482 -23.20 17.29 -0.41
N ALA A 483 -23.09 18.60 -0.17
CA ALA A 483 -23.51 19.61 -1.15
C ALA A 483 -22.76 19.47 -2.48
N GLY A 484 -21.50 19.00 -2.46
CA GLY A 484 -20.71 18.67 -3.64
C GLY A 484 -21.25 17.51 -4.48
N LEU A 485 -22.13 16.64 -3.94
CA LEU A 485 -22.74 15.54 -4.71
C LEU A 485 -23.59 16.03 -5.88
N GLN A 486 -24.16 17.24 -5.79
CA GLN A 486 -24.90 17.85 -6.90
C GLN A 486 -24.01 18.10 -8.12
N ILE A 487 -22.73 18.37 -7.88
CA ILE A 487 -21.70 18.57 -8.92
C ILE A 487 -21.16 17.22 -9.38
N HIS A 488 -20.85 16.33 -8.44
CA HIS A 488 -20.25 15.02 -8.68
C HIS A 488 -21.33 13.93 -8.80
N GLN A 489 -22.11 13.97 -9.86
CA GLN A 489 -23.24 13.04 -10.04
C GLN A 489 -22.82 11.56 -10.08
N GLU A 490 -21.63 11.27 -10.62
CA GLU A 490 -21.04 9.93 -10.69
C GLU A 490 -20.35 9.48 -9.39
N LEU A 491 -20.28 10.32 -8.35
CA LEU A 491 -19.60 9.99 -7.09
C LEU A 491 -20.42 8.97 -6.30
N ASP A 492 -20.07 7.70 -6.40
CA ASP A 492 -20.75 6.56 -5.75
C ASP A 492 -20.05 6.10 -4.47
N TYR A 493 -18.80 6.51 -4.27
CA TYR A 493 -18.05 6.27 -3.05
C TYR A 493 -17.45 7.56 -2.49
N MET A 494 -17.90 7.97 -1.31
CA MET A 494 -17.33 9.09 -0.57
C MET A 494 -17.04 8.69 0.87
N ARG A 495 -15.81 8.91 1.32
CA ARG A 495 -15.38 8.66 2.69
C ARG A 495 -14.59 9.83 3.22
N ILE A 496 -14.96 10.32 4.39
CA ILE A 496 -14.25 11.36 5.13
C ILE A 496 -14.03 10.81 6.53
N ARG A 497 -12.80 10.76 7.02
CA ARG A 497 -12.51 10.17 8.33
C ARG A 497 -11.36 10.85 9.02
N PHE A 498 -11.53 11.08 10.31
CA PHE A 498 -10.46 11.36 11.22
C PHE A 498 -9.83 10.06 11.71
N ILE A 499 -8.49 10.03 11.81
CA ILE A 499 -7.77 8.92 12.43
C ILE A 499 -6.78 9.48 13.44
N ASP A 500 -7.13 9.27 14.69
CA ASP A 500 -6.27 9.43 15.83
C ASP A 500 -6.17 8.09 16.56
N LEU A 501 -4.98 7.50 16.53
CA LEU A 501 -4.69 6.24 17.20
C LEU A 501 -4.40 6.43 18.69
N ASP A 502 -4.07 7.66 19.10
CA ASP A 502 -3.80 8.03 20.48
C ASP A 502 -5.07 8.55 21.19
N SER A 503 -6.19 8.67 20.46
CA SER A 503 -7.50 9.01 21.00
C SER A 503 -7.88 8.05 22.13
N ALA A 504 -8.47 8.59 23.21
CA ALA A 504 -9.01 7.80 24.32
C ALA A 504 -10.03 6.76 23.85
N CYS A 505 -10.70 6.99 22.71
CA CYS A 505 -11.61 6.04 22.10
C CYS A 505 -11.57 6.11 20.56
N PRO A 506 -10.68 5.34 19.90
CA PRO A 506 -10.56 5.34 18.43
C PRO A 506 -11.84 4.97 17.66
N PRO A 507 -12.75 4.11 18.17
CA PRO A 507 -14.07 3.87 17.57
C PRO A 507 -14.92 5.14 17.38
N LEU A 508 -14.73 6.16 18.22
CA LEU A 508 -15.47 7.42 18.20
C LEU A 508 -14.81 8.51 17.35
N ASN A 509 -13.69 8.22 16.68
CA ASN A 509 -13.11 9.17 15.73
C ASN A 509 -14.12 9.49 14.62
N PRO A 510 -14.44 10.79 14.38
CA PRO A 510 -15.50 11.19 13.46
C PRO A 510 -15.22 10.69 12.05
N TYR A 511 -16.29 10.28 11.38
CA TYR A 511 -16.24 9.84 10.00
C TYR A 511 -17.59 10.07 9.34
N PHE A 512 -17.59 10.14 8.02
CA PHE A 512 -18.77 10.09 7.16
C PHE A 512 -18.45 9.17 6.00
N GLN A 513 -19.39 8.31 5.62
CA GLN A 513 -19.21 7.41 4.50
C GLN A 513 -20.52 7.22 3.73
N LEU A 514 -20.47 7.45 2.43
CA LEU A 514 -21.50 7.14 1.44
C LEU A 514 -20.97 6.03 0.53
N VAL A 515 -21.74 4.95 0.39
CA VAL A 515 -21.49 3.87 -0.58
C VAL A 515 -22.80 3.60 -1.32
N GLY A 516 -22.85 3.94 -2.61
CA GLY A 516 -24.08 3.96 -3.39
C GLY A 516 -25.07 4.95 -2.78
N THR A 517 -26.17 4.43 -2.24
CA THR A 517 -27.22 5.21 -1.54
C THR A 517 -27.18 5.08 -0.02
N ASN A 518 -26.22 4.33 0.53
CA ASN A 518 -26.17 4.08 1.98
C ASN A 518 -25.15 4.97 2.67
N CYS A 519 -25.59 5.70 3.69
CA CYS A 519 -24.79 6.58 4.54
C CYS A 519 -24.53 5.98 5.92
N THR A 520 -23.34 6.22 6.46
CA THR A 520 -22.93 5.91 7.84
C THR A 520 -22.02 7.01 8.39
N GLY A 521 -21.92 7.09 9.72
CA GLY A 521 -21.04 8.01 10.43
C GLY A 521 -21.76 9.20 11.07
N LEU A 522 -21.15 10.36 10.97
CA LEU A 522 -21.59 11.57 11.63
C LEU A 522 -22.91 12.05 11.04
N TRP A 523 -23.86 12.37 11.92
CA TRP A 523 -25.14 12.95 11.52
C TRP A 523 -25.59 14.02 12.52
N ASN A 524 -26.38 14.96 12.00
CA ASN A 524 -27.18 15.97 12.69
C ASN A 524 -28.22 16.45 11.67
N GLU A 525 -29.15 17.31 12.08
CA GLU A 525 -30.22 17.80 11.22
C GLU A 525 -29.68 18.49 9.94
N PRO A 526 -28.69 19.41 10.01
CA PRO A 526 -28.10 20.01 8.81
C PRO A 526 -27.48 19.01 7.81
N ILE A 527 -26.84 17.94 8.30
CA ILE A 527 -26.29 16.88 7.46
C ILE A 527 -27.41 16.12 6.74
N LEU A 528 -28.51 15.82 7.44
CA LEU A 528 -29.66 15.14 6.86
C LEU A 528 -30.37 16.01 5.81
N GLU A 529 -30.57 17.30 6.09
CA GLU A 529 -31.14 18.26 5.15
C GLU A 529 -30.28 18.42 3.89
N ALA A 530 -28.96 18.55 4.06
CA ALA A 530 -28.02 18.62 2.95
C ALA A 530 -28.06 17.34 2.11
N LEU A 531 -28.14 16.16 2.75
CA LEU A 531 -28.19 14.88 2.06
C LEU A 531 -29.48 14.72 1.26
N HIS A 532 -30.61 15.04 1.87
CA HIS A 532 -31.91 15.00 1.21
C HIS A 532 -31.94 15.93 -0.01
N SER A 533 -31.36 17.13 0.11
CA SER A 533 -31.30 18.11 -0.98
C SER A 533 -30.32 17.73 -2.10
N ALA A 534 -29.19 17.11 -1.78
CA ALA A 534 -28.15 16.80 -2.75
C ALA A 534 -28.33 15.43 -3.42
N ARG A 535 -28.87 14.46 -2.68
CA ARG A 535 -29.08 13.08 -3.15
C ARG A 535 -30.28 12.44 -2.42
N PRO A 536 -31.53 12.73 -2.85
CA PRO A 536 -32.74 12.29 -2.16
C PRO A 536 -32.85 10.77 -1.93
N ASN A 537 -32.26 9.98 -2.82
CA ASN A 537 -32.27 8.51 -2.73
C ASN A 537 -31.26 7.96 -1.71
N ALA A 538 -30.39 8.80 -1.16
CA ALA A 538 -29.41 8.38 -0.17
C ALA A 538 -29.97 8.50 1.26
N GLN A 539 -29.72 7.50 2.09
CA GLN A 539 -30.23 7.43 3.46
C GLN A 539 -29.21 6.85 4.43
N PHE A 540 -29.30 7.24 5.69
CA PHE A 540 -28.50 6.62 6.75
C PHE A 540 -28.99 5.20 7.02
N VAL A 541 -28.06 4.24 7.12
CA VAL A 541 -28.38 2.84 7.43
C VAL A 541 -29.04 2.73 8.81
N LYS A 542 -28.60 3.56 9.76
CA LYS A 542 -29.16 3.70 11.09
C LYS A 542 -28.86 5.10 11.58
N LEU A 543 -29.79 5.70 12.33
CA LEU A 543 -29.54 6.89 13.15
C LEU A 543 -29.42 6.46 14.60
N SER A 544 -28.37 6.92 15.26
CA SER A 544 -28.12 6.67 16.67
C SER A 544 -27.16 7.71 17.21
N ASP A 545 -27.31 8.02 18.48
CA ASP A 545 -26.40 8.91 19.21
C ASP A 545 -24.96 8.40 19.16
N GLY A 546 -24.77 7.07 19.22
CA GLY A 546 -23.46 6.42 19.07
C GLY A 546 -22.55 6.54 20.29
N ILE A 547 -22.68 7.63 21.06
CA ILE A 547 -22.04 7.86 22.36
C ILE A 547 -23.13 7.84 23.43
N ALA A 548 -23.06 6.89 24.37
CA ALA A 548 -24.02 6.81 25.46
C ALA A 548 -23.48 7.52 26.71
N PRO A 549 -24.26 8.40 27.35
CA PRO A 549 -23.85 9.05 28.60
C PRO A 549 -23.73 8.05 29.75
N GLN A 550 -22.74 8.27 30.62
CA GLN A 550 -22.61 7.58 31.89
C GLN A 550 -23.13 8.51 33.00
N TYR A 551 -24.04 8.01 33.83
CA TYR A 551 -24.69 8.78 34.89
C TYR A 551 -24.17 8.40 36.29
N HIS A 552 -24.05 9.39 37.16
CA HIS A 552 -23.95 9.24 38.62
C HIS A 552 -24.86 10.28 39.27
N ASN A 553 -25.75 9.88 40.18
CA ASN A 553 -26.74 10.77 40.82
C ASN A 553 -27.51 11.66 39.81
N HIS A 554 -27.96 11.07 38.70
CA HIS A 554 -28.65 11.77 37.59
C HIS A 554 -27.82 12.86 36.86
N GLN A 555 -26.54 13.00 37.16
CA GLN A 555 -25.61 13.86 36.43
C GLN A 555 -24.75 13.04 35.48
N VAL A 556 -24.44 13.60 34.30
CA VAL A 556 -23.54 12.96 33.33
C VAL A 556 -22.10 13.11 33.83
N VAL A 557 -21.45 12.00 34.14
CA VAL A 557 -20.05 11.96 34.63
C VAL A 557 -19.07 11.55 33.54
N GLY A 558 -19.57 10.98 32.43
CA GLY A 558 -18.73 10.59 31.31
C GLY A 558 -19.48 9.94 30.16
N ALA A 559 -18.76 9.18 29.34
CA ALA A 559 -19.30 8.41 28.23
C ALA A 559 -19.00 6.92 28.38
N LEU A 560 -19.95 6.07 28.00
CA LEU A 560 -19.71 4.65 27.78
C LEU A 560 -19.04 4.45 26.42
N TYR A 561 -17.78 4.03 26.45
CA TYR A 561 -16.98 3.84 25.25
C TYR A 561 -17.38 2.55 24.50
N PRO A 562 -17.75 2.64 23.21
CA PRO A 562 -18.14 1.45 22.45
C PRO A 562 -16.92 0.60 22.08
N ARG A 563 -17.07 -0.73 22.11
CA ARG A 563 -16.03 -1.68 21.68
C ARG A 563 -15.88 -1.74 20.16
N THR A 564 -16.96 -1.47 19.44
CA THR A 564 -17.01 -1.46 17.98
C THR A 564 -17.37 -0.05 17.49
N ARG A 565 -16.95 0.29 16.28
CA ARG A 565 -17.28 1.59 15.68
C ARG A 565 -18.81 1.67 15.48
N PRO A 566 -19.51 2.66 16.05
CA PRO A 566 -20.93 2.86 15.80
C PRO A 566 -21.19 3.13 14.31
N LEU A 567 -22.32 2.65 13.77
CA LEU A 567 -22.75 2.94 12.40
C LEU A 567 -23.11 4.40 12.18
N SER A 568 -23.50 5.09 13.25
CA SER A 568 -23.85 6.50 13.25
C SER A 568 -23.54 7.13 14.60
N ILE A 569 -23.12 8.39 14.59
CA ILE A 569 -22.82 9.18 15.79
C ILE A 569 -23.50 10.54 15.62
N HIS A 570 -24.35 10.92 16.58
CA HIS A 570 -24.98 12.23 16.55
C HIS A 570 -23.96 13.30 16.98
N ALA A 571 -23.78 14.35 16.20
CA ALA A 571 -22.67 15.27 16.40
C ALA A 571 -22.70 16.00 17.76
N SER A 572 -23.88 16.27 18.32
CA SER A 572 -24.01 16.91 19.65
C SER A 572 -23.48 16.03 20.79
N THR A 573 -23.41 14.71 20.60
CA THR A 573 -23.02 13.77 21.66
C THR A 573 -21.52 13.81 21.97
N TYR A 574 -20.71 14.43 21.10
CA TYR A 574 -19.30 14.73 21.41
C TYR A 574 -19.15 15.67 22.62
N ARG A 575 -20.17 16.47 22.97
CA ARG A 575 -20.17 17.29 24.19
C ARG A 575 -20.01 16.45 25.45
N ILE A 576 -20.60 15.25 25.49
CA ILE A 576 -20.48 14.31 26.61
C ILE A 576 -19.02 14.00 26.93
N ILE A 577 -18.15 13.95 25.91
CA ILE A 577 -16.73 13.61 26.06
C ILE A 577 -15.88 14.88 26.21
N ALA A 578 -16.28 16.00 25.60
CA ALA A 578 -15.59 17.27 25.72
C ALA A 578 -15.72 17.89 27.12
N ASP A 579 -16.88 17.71 27.77
CA ASP A 579 -17.22 18.34 29.05
C ASP A 579 -16.77 17.51 30.27
N VAL A 580 -16.22 16.30 30.07
CA VAL A 580 -15.68 15.50 31.19
C VAL A 580 -14.44 16.21 31.76
N PRO A 581 -14.42 16.57 33.05
CA PRO A 581 -13.23 17.15 33.67
C PRO A 581 -12.07 16.16 33.53
N LYS A 582 -10.96 16.64 32.98
CA LYS A 582 -9.72 15.86 32.90
C LYS A 582 -9.23 15.63 34.34
N PRO A 583 -8.91 14.38 34.75
CA PRO A 583 -8.34 14.10 36.06
C PRO A 583 -6.96 14.74 36.26
#